data_AF-A0A7Y6YMQ7-F1
#
_entry.id   AF-A0A7Y6YMQ7-F1
#
_cell.length_a   1.000
_cell.length_b   1.000
_cell.length_c   1.000
_cell.angle_alpha   90.00
_cell.angle_beta   90.00
_cell.angle_gamma   90.00
#
_symmetry.space_group_name_H-M   'P 1'
#
loop_
_entity.id
_entity.type
_entity.pdbx_description
1 polymer ?
#
loop_
_entity_poly.entity_id
_entity_poly.type
_entity_poly.pdbx_seq_one_letter_code
_entity_poly.pdbx_strand_id
1 'polypeptide(L)'
;MPSALRESFIRALKRPLAFSGRSSRREFWTFAPLGAGLPLFAAFAGMQFELSFWFVLGIAALASVPLFAVGWRRVQDTGTYGSDAIEPWKFFFLAVVLGYLTRAIFLWADAQISAGADGPVGFGVVIAAALAGIPMAIGTITATFAFLFTFPQAAALTLLPSDTGTNKYGPNPQEAPK
;
A
#
# COMPACT_ATOMS: atom_id res chain seq x y z
N MET A 1 20.83 0.64 19.01
CA MET A 1 20.84 0.98 17.57
C MET A 1 22.18 1.62 17.22
N PRO A 2 22.84 1.22 16.12
CA PRO A 2 24.02 1.92 15.61
C PRO A 2 23.71 3.41 15.39
N SER A 3 24.63 4.31 15.75
CA SER A 3 24.45 5.78 15.65
C SER A 3 24.01 6.22 14.24
N ALA A 4 24.60 5.61 13.20
CA ALA A 4 24.23 5.85 11.81
C ALA A 4 22.79 5.46 11.46
N LEU A 5 22.24 4.39 12.05
CA LEU A 5 20.85 3.97 11.83
C LEU A 5 19.88 4.98 12.46
N ARG A 6 20.20 5.46 13.67
CA ARG A 6 19.40 6.48 14.36
C ARG A 6 19.36 7.80 13.57
N GLU A 7 20.49 8.26 13.06
CA GLU A 7 20.56 9.48 12.25
C GLU A 7 19.81 9.35 10.92
N SER A 8 19.94 8.21 10.25
CA SER A 8 19.18 7.91 9.02
C SER A 8 17.68 7.90 9.29
N PHE A 9 17.28 7.30 10.41
CA PHE A 9 15.89 7.22 10.83
C PHE A 9 15.31 8.61 11.16
N ILE A 10 16.03 9.42 11.93
CA ILE A 10 15.64 10.80 12.25
C ILE A 10 15.60 11.67 10.99
N ARG A 11 16.56 11.52 10.07
CA ARG A 11 16.59 12.29 8.80
C ARG A 11 15.40 11.95 7.91
N ALA A 12 15.05 10.67 7.82
CA ALA A 12 13.86 10.22 7.10
C ALA A 12 12.56 10.66 7.79
N LEU A 13 12.49 10.64 9.13
CA LEU A 13 11.36 11.17 9.91
C LEU A 13 11.27 12.71 9.92
N LYS A 14 12.34 13.41 9.58
CA LYS A 14 12.32 14.87 9.32
C LYS A 14 11.90 15.22 7.90
N ARG A 15 11.97 14.26 6.97
CA ARG A 15 11.52 14.38 5.58
C ARG A 15 10.51 13.28 5.16
N PRO A 16 9.55 12.87 6.02
CA PRO A 16 8.65 11.75 5.74
C PRO A 16 7.56 12.15 4.74
N LEU A 17 7.49 13.43 4.39
CA LEU A 17 6.56 14.01 3.42
C LEU A 17 7.31 14.78 2.31
N ALA A 18 8.64 14.66 2.24
CA ALA A 18 9.40 15.25 1.16
C ALA A 18 9.40 14.31 -0.05
N PHE A 19 8.41 14.48 -0.92
CA PHE A 19 8.30 13.80 -2.22
C PHE A 19 9.22 14.42 -3.27
N SER A 20 10.41 14.86 -2.85
CA SER A 20 11.38 15.53 -3.72
C SER A 20 12.79 15.24 -3.24
N GLY A 21 13.70 15.10 -4.20
CA GLY A 21 15.11 14.81 -3.98
C GLY A 21 15.46 13.35 -4.20
N ARG A 22 16.71 13.01 -3.92
CA ARG A 22 17.25 11.67 -4.13
C ARG A 22 17.48 10.97 -2.78
N SER A 23 17.26 9.66 -2.74
CA SER A 23 17.52 8.85 -1.54
C SER A 23 18.47 7.70 -1.84
N SER A 24 19.39 7.45 -0.91
CA SER A 24 20.33 6.32 -1.01
C SER A 24 19.61 4.97 -0.86
N ARG A 25 20.19 3.90 -1.43
CA ARG A 25 19.69 2.52 -1.25
C ARG A 25 19.58 2.14 0.23
N ARG A 26 20.56 2.53 1.04
CA ARG A 26 20.59 2.23 2.48
C ARG A 26 19.41 2.86 3.22
N GLU A 27 19.05 4.10 2.87
CA GLU A 27 17.86 4.78 3.42
C GLU A 27 16.60 3.99 3.07
N PHE A 28 16.42 3.62 1.79
CA PHE A 28 15.27 2.84 1.33
C PHE A 28 15.10 1.50 2.06
N TRP A 29 16.15 0.69 2.10
CA TRP A 29 16.09 -0.64 2.73
C TRP A 29 15.90 -0.61 4.25
N THR A 30 16.14 0.54 4.90
CA THR A 30 15.82 0.71 6.33
C THR A 30 14.30 0.73 6.58
N PHE A 31 13.52 1.27 5.64
CA PHE A 31 12.07 1.43 5.78
C PHE A 31 11.26 0.39 5.00
N ALA A 32 11.83 -0.19 3.93
CA ALA A 32 11.11 -1.10 3.05
C ALA A 32 10.44 -2.29 3.78
N PRO A 33 11.10 -3.02 4.70
CA PRO A 33 10.46 -4.14 5.39
C PRO A 33 9.25 -3.73 6.23
N LEU A 34 9.35 -2.61 6.96
CA LEU A 34 8.26 -2.13 7.80
C LEU A 34 7.14 -1.52 6.95
N GLY A 35 7.47 -0.65 6.01
CA GLY A 35 6.46 0.05 5.22
C GLY A 35 5.80 -0.81 4.15
N ALA A 36 6.39 -1.95 3.76
CA ALA A 36 5.72 -2.94 2.93
C ALA A 36 5.07 -4.07 3.73
N GLY A 37 5.77 -4.57 4.76
CA GLY A 37 5.32 -5.71 5.55
C GLY A 37 4.15 -5.37 6.48
N LEU A 38 4.16 -4.22 7.17
CA LEU A 38 3.09 -3.88 8.10
C LEU A 38 1.72 -3.67 7.42
N PRO A 39 1.60 -2.99 6.27
CA PRO A 39 0.32 -2.91 5.56
C PRO A 39 -0.21 -4.27 5.14
N LEU A 40 0.65 -5.13 4.58
CA LEU A 40 0.27 -6.49 4.17
C LEU A 40 -0.18 -7.33 5.38
N PHE A 41 0.56 -7.25 6.47
CA PHE A 41 0.22 -7.94 7.72
C PHE A 41 -1.08 -7.40 8.31
N ALA A 42 -1.29 -6.08 8.33
CA ALA A 42 -2.52 -5.47 8.82
C ALA A 42 -3.75 -5.88 8.01
N ALA A 43 -3.63 -5.92 6.67
CA ALA A 43 -4.70 -6.40 5.80
C ALA A 43 -5.02 -7.88 6.07
N PHE A 44 -4.00 -8.73 6.17
CA PHE A 44 -4.17 -10.15 6.49
C PHE A 44 -4.80 -10.35 7.88
N ALA A 45 -4.23 -9.74 8.93
CA ALA A 45 -4.74 -9.82 10.29
C ALA A 45 -6.16 -9.29 10.40
N GLY A 46 -6.49 -8.22 9.66
CA GLY A 46 -7.83 -7.67 9.62
C GLY A 46 -8.89 -8.65 9.11
N MET A 47 -8.53 -9.46 8.12
CA MET A 47 -9.42 -10.53 7.62
C MET A 47 -9.54 -11.69 8.61
N GLN A 48 -8.47 -12.05 9.32
CA GLN A 48 -8.46 -13.22 10.23
C GLN A 48 -9.07 -12.94 11.61
N PHE A 49 -8.89 -11.73 12.13
CA PHE A 49 -9.29 -11.35 13.48
C PHE A 49 -10.45 -10.34 13.50
N GLU A 50 -11.11 -10.15 12.36
CA GLU A 50 -12.27 -9.27 12.20
C GLU A 50 -12.03 -7.83 12.69
N LEU A 51 -10.82 -7.32 12.46
CA LEU A 51 -10.47 -5.98 12.91
C LEU A 51 -11.32 -4.93 12.18
N SER A 52 -11.55 -3.80 12.86
CA SER A 52 -12.27 -2.67 12.26
C SER A 52 -11.60 -2.23 10.95
N PHE A 53 -12.42 -2.03 9.92
CA PHE A 53 -11.99 -1.53 8.61
C PHE A 53 -11.11 -0.27 8.74
N TRP A 54 -11.58 0.71 9.52
CA TRP A 54 -10.87 1.97 9.72
C TRP A 54 -9.54 1.79 10.44
N PHE A 55 -9.47 0.81 11.36
CA PHE A 55 -8.23 0.48 12.06
C PHE A 55 -7.20 -0.12 11.11
N VAL A 56 -7.61 -1.08 10.27
CA VAL A 56 -6.73 -1.74 9.29
C VAL A 56 -6.26 -0.76 8.22
N LEU A 57 -7.17 0.06 7.70
CA LEU A 57 -6.84 1.09 6.72
C LEU A 57 -5.90 2.15 7.32
N GLY A 58 -6.16 2.58 8.56
CA GLY A 58 -5.32 3.54 9.27
C GLY A 58 -3.90 3.03 9.49
N ILE A 59 -3.74 1.79 9.98
CA ILE A 59 -2.42 1.18 10.15
C ILE A 59 -1.71 1.03 8.82
N ALA A 60 -2.38 0.49 7.80
CA ALA A 60 -1.79 0.30 6.49
C ALA A 60 -1.32 1.64 5.88
N ALA A 61 -2.17 2.68 5.91
CA ALA A 61 -1.82 4.00 5.41
C ALA A 61 -0.63 4.61 6.16
N LEU A 62 -0.68 4.63 7.50
CA LEU A 62 0.37 5.24 8.33
C LEU A 62 1.71 4.50 8.20
N ALA A 63 1.68 3.16 8.19
CA ALA A 63 2.88 2.36 8.02
C ALA A 63 3.51 2.53 6.63
N SER A 64 2.71 2.80 5.60
CA SER A 64 3.21 3.02 4.25
C SER A 64 3.84 4.40 4.01
N VAL A 65 3.55 5.42 4.83
CA VAL A 65 4.05 6.81 4.61
C VAL A 65 5.58 6.86 4.46
N PRO A 66 6.39 6.28 5.36
CA PRO A 66 7.85 6.31 5.22
C PRO A 66 8.33 5.60 3.96
N LEU A 67 7.69 4.49 3.59
CA LEU A 67 8.01 3.77 2.34
C LEU A 67 7.68 4.61 1.12
N PHE A 68 6.55 5.33 1.10
CA PHE A 68 6.18 6.18 -0.03
C PHE A 68 7.15 7.34 -0.20
N ALA A 69 7.51 8.02 0.89
CA ALA A 69 8.44 9.13 0.81
C ALA A 69 9.85 8.73 0.40
N VAL A 70 10.37 7.60 0.89
CA VAL A 70 11.71 7.12 0.51
C VAL A 70 11.67 6.42 -0.85
N GLY A 71 10.64 5.62 -1.15
CA GLY A 71 10.44 4.97 -2.44
C GLY A 71 10.31 5.96 -3.58
N TRP A 72 9.55 7.05 -3.38
CA TRP A 72 9.43 8.14 -4.35
C TRP A 72 10.79 8.74 -4.71
N ARG A 73 11.58 9.11 -3.69
CA ARG A 73 12.94 9.66 -3.87
C ARG A 73 13.93 8.63 -4.42
N ARG A 74 13.72 7.34 -4.14
CA ARG A 74 14.55 6.25 -4.65
C ARG A 74 14.33 6.07 -6.15
N VAL A 75 13.08 6.14 -6.61
CA VAL A 75 12.76 6.08 -8.04
C VAL A 75 13.22 7.36 -8.76
N GLN A 76 13.12 8.53 -8.12
CA GLN A 76 13.73 9.77 -8.66
C GLN A 76 15.27 9.67 -8.84
N ASP A 77 15.94 8.79 -8.10
CA ASP A 77 17.38 8.57 -8.23
C ASP A 77 17.80 7.92 -9.57
N THR A 78 16.85 7.34 -10.30
CA THR A 78 17.05 6.73 -11.63
C THR A 78 16.53 7.62 -12.76
N GLY A 79 16.23 8.89 -12.48
CA GLY A 79 15.74 9.87 -13.46
C GLY A 79 14.26 9.73 -13.84
N THR A 80 13.57 8.69 -13.35
CA THR A 80 12.15 8.40 -13.62
C THR A 80 11.23 9.18 -12.69
N TYR A 81 9.90 8.97 -12.79
CA TYR A 81 8.92 9.67 -11.98
C TYR A 81 8.72 8.96 -10.64
N GLY A 82 8.82 9.69 -9.53
CA GLY A 82 8.66 9.11 -8.19
C GLY A 82 7.29 8.45 -7.96
N SER A 83 6.26 8.84 -8.72
CA SER A 83 4.93 8.24 -8.71
C SER A 83 4.93 6.74 -9.01
N ASP A 84 5.89 6.26 -9.79
CA ASP A 84 5.98 4.85 -10.19
C ASP A 84 6.25 3.94 -8.97
N ALA A 85 6.81 4.49 -7.89
CA ALA A 85 6.97 3.78 -6.61
C ALA A 85 5.64 3.56 -5.87
N ILE A 86 4.67 4.45 -6.06
CA ILE A 86 3.38 4.46 -5.33
C ILE A 86 2.29 3.72 -6.13
N GLU A 87 2.45 3.58 -7.45
CA GLU A 87 1.44 2.98 -8.33
C GLU A 87 0.88 1.64 -7.83
N PRO A 88 1.71 0.64 -7.43
CA PRO A 88 1.18 -0.63 -6.94
C PRO A 88 0.31 -0.47 -5.70
N TRP A 89 0.67 0.47 -4.82
CA TRP A 89 0.00 0.67 -3.55
C TRP A 89 -1.43 1.19 -3.71
N LYS A 90 -1.73 1.89 -4.80
CA LYS A 90 -3.12 2.27 -5.13
C LYS A 90 -3.99 1.02 -5.30
N PHE A 91 -3.49 0.02 -6.01
CA PHE A 91 -4.19 -1.25 -6.21
C PHE A 91 -4.29 -2.07 -4.93
N PHE A 92 -3.25 -2.04 -4.08
CA PHE A 92 -3.31 -2.65 -2.75
C PHE A 92 -4.43 -2.03 -1.89
N PHE A 93 -4.48 -0.69 -1.74
CA PHE A 93 -5.53 -0.06 -0.95
C PHE A 93 -6.92 -0.25 -1.54
N LEU A 94 -7.04 -0.22 -2.88
CA LEU A 94 -8.28 -0.52 -3.56
C LEU A 94 -8.75 -1.95 -3.26
N ALA A 95 -7.85 -2.94 -3.30
CA ALA A 95 -8.16 -4.32 -2.95
C ALA A 95 -8.62 -4.45 -1.49
N VAL A 96 -7.95 -3.77 -0.55
CA VAL A 96 -8.38 -3.76 0.86
C VAL A 96 -9.78 -3.18 1.00
N VAL A 97 -10.04 -1.99 0.43
CA VAL A 97 -11.35 -1.34 0.52
C VAL A 97 -12.46 -2.22 -0.07
N LEU A 98 -12.28 -2.69 -1.31
CA LEU A 98 -13.27 -3.52 -1.97
C LEU A 98 -13.47 -4.86 -1.25
N GLY A 99 -12.42 -5.45 -0.69
CA GLY A 99 -12.51 -6.69 0.08
C GLY A 99 -13.36 -6.53 1.34
N TYR A 100 -13.16 -5.44 2.09
CA TYR A 100 -13.99 -5.13 3.27
C TYR A 100 -15.44 -4.85 2.91
N LEU A 101 -15.69 -4.09 1.84
CA LEU A 101 -17.06 -3.81 1.38
C LEU A 101 -17.77 -5.08 0.91
N THR A 102 -17.06 -5.93 0.17
CA THR A 102 -17.57 -7.25 -0.26
C THR A 102 -17.97 -8.09 0.95
N ARG A 103 -17.09 -8.20 1.96
CA ARG A 103 -17.37 -8.91 3.21
C ARG A 103 -18.58 -8.30 3.92
N ALA A 104 -18.65 -6.98 4.05
CA ALA A 104 -19.75 -6.30 4.74
C ALA A 104 -21.11 -6.57 4.09
N ILE A 105 -21.19 -6.60 2.75
CA ILE A 105 -22.43 -6.93 2.02
C ILE A 105 -22.87 -8.36 2.29
N PHE A 106 -21.96 -9.33 2.23
CA PHE A 106 -22.31 -10.73 2.48
C PHE A 106 -22.68 -10.99 3.94
N LEU A 107 -22.01 -10.35 4.90
CA LEU A 107 -22.40 -10.42 6.31
C LEU A 107 -23.76 -9.77 6.58
N TRP A 108 -24.07 -8.66 5.92
CA TRP A 108 -25.40 -8.05 6.00
C TRP A 108 -26.47 -9.01 5.46
N ALA A 109 -26.23 -9.62 4.31
CA ALA A 109 -27.17 -10.56 3.70
C ALA A 109 -27.41 -11.78 4.60
N ASP A 110 -26.34 -12.37 5.15
CA ASP A 110 -26.39 -13.48 6.11
C ASP A 110 -27.19 -13.11 7.36
N ALA A 111 -26.97 -11.90 7.90
CA ALA A 111 -27.72 -11.41 9.05
C ALA A 111 -29.23 -11.25 8.77
N GLN A 112 -29.61 -10.79 7.57
CA GLN A 112 -31.03 -10.69 7.19
C GLN A 112 -31.70 -12.06 7.06
N ILE A 113 -31.01 -13.01 6.40
CA ILE A 113 -31.51 -14.39 6.23
C ILE A 113 -31.65 -15.06 7.60
N SER A 114 -30.64 -14.93 8.46
CA SER A 114 -30.64 -15.47 9.82
C SER A 114 -31.73 -14.84 10.71
N ALA A 115 -32.12 -13.59 10.43
CA ALA A 115 -33.22 -12.92 11.10
C ALA A 115 -34.63 -13.36 10.60
N GLY A 116 -34.70 -14.32 9.67
CA GLY A 116 -35.95 -14.88 9.17
C GLY A 116 -36.48 -14.22 7.89
N ALA A 117 -35.63 -13.52 7.13
CA ALA A 117 -36.01 -13.07 5.78
C ALA A 117 -36.23 -14.29 4.86
N ASP A 118 -37.50 -14.56 4.53
CA ASP A 118 -37.90 -15.68 3.68
C ASP A 118 -38.80 -15.20 2.52
N GLY A 119 -39.12 -16.10 1.59
CA GLY A 119 -39.99 -15.85 0.44
C GLY A 119 -39.49 -14.70 -0.44
N PRO A 120 -40.36 -13.76 -0.85
CA PRO A 120 -39.97 -12.62 -1.68
C PRO A 120 -38.90 -11.73 -1.03
N VAL A 121 -38.90 -11.59 0.30
CA VAL A 121 -37.94 -10.74 1.02
C VAL A 121 -36.55 -11.39 1.03
N GLY A 122 -36.48 -12.67 1.39
CA GLY A 122 -35.23 -13.43 1.33
C GLY A 122 -34.62 -13.45 -0.07
N PHE A 123 -35.46 -13.66 -1.10
CA PHE A 123 -35.02 -13.59 -2.49
C PHE A 123 -34.47 -12.20 -2.88
N GLY A 124 -35.13 -11.14 -2.43
CA GLY A 124 -34.66 -9.76 -2.63
C GLY A 124 -33.30 -9.50 -1.99
N VAL A 125 -33.06 -10.00 -0.78
CA VAL A 125 -31.76 -9.91 -0.09
C VAL A 125 -30.66 -10.60 -0.89
N VAL A 126 -30.91 -11.82 -1.38
CA VAL A 126 -29.93 -12.58 -2.19
C VAL A 126 -29.59 -11.84 -3.48
N ILE A 127 -30.59 -11.30 -4.18
CA ILE A 127 -30.34 -10.50 -5.39
C ILE A 127 -29.53 -9.26 -5.07
N ALA A 128 -29.90 -8.50 -4.03
CA ALA A 128 -29.17 -7.29 -3.65
C ALA A 128 -27.71 -7.59 -3.29
N ALA A 129 -27.49 -8.65 -2.52
CA ALA A 129 -26.16 -9.12 -2.15
C ALA A 129 -25.35 -9.58 -3.36
N ALA A 130 -25.96 -10.29 -4.31
CA ALA A 130 -25.29 -10.72 -5.53
C ALA A 130 -24.92 -9.53 -6.42
N LEU A 131 -25.85 -8.60 -6.65
CA LEU A 131 -25.63 -7.43 -7.52
C LEU A 131 -24.60 -6.46 -6.95
N ALA A 132 -24.53 -6.30 -5.63
CA ALA A 132 -23.53 -5.43 -5.00
C ALA A 132 -22.21 -6.17 -4.71
N GLY A 133 -22.28 -7.39 -4.17
CA GLY A 133 -21.12 -8.15 -3.71
C GLY A 133 -20.28 -8.75 -4.82
N ILE A 134 -20.88 -9.30 -5.88
CA ILE A 134 -20.12 -9.96 -6.95
C ILE A 134 -19.22 -8.96 -7.71
N PRO A 135 -19.70 -7.77 -8.15
CA PRO A 135 -18.83 -6.79 -8.79
C PRO A 135 -17.70 -6.30 -7.89
N MET A 136 -17.96 -6.13 -6.58
CA MET A 136 -16.90 -5.74 -5.63
C MET A 136 -15.88 -6.86 -5.42
N ALA A 137 -16.31 -8.12 -5.38
CA ALA A 137 -15.43 -9.28 -5.31
C ALA A 137 -14.53 -9.36 -6.55
N ILE A 138 -15.10 -9.20 -7.75
CA ILE A 138 -14.35 -9.14 -9.01
C ILE A 138 -13.34 -7.99 -8.95
N GLY A 139 -13.78 -6.79 -8.56
CA GLY A 139 -12.90 -5.62 -8.43
C GLY A 139 -11.76 -5.84 -7.43
N THR A 140 -12.02 -6.54 -6.33
CA THR A 140 -11.02 -6.92 -5.32
C THR A 140 -9.96 -7.85 -5.92
N ILE A 141 -10.39 -8.86 -6.67
CA ILE A 141 -9.51 -9.81 -7.37
C ILE A 141 -8.68 -9.07 -8.42
N THR A 142 -9.32 -8.24 -9.26
CA THR A 142 -8.63 -7.43 -10.28
C THR A 142 -7.59 -6.50 -9.67
N ALA A 143 -7.93 -5.78 -8.59
CA ALA A 143 -7.00 -4.91 -7.89
C ALA A 143 -5.84 -5.70 -7.26
N THR A 144 -6.11 -6.89 -6.71
CA THR A 144 -5.06 -7.77 -6.18
C THR A 144 -4.09 -8.21 -7.27
N PHE A 145 -4.59 -8.66 -8.43
CA PHE A 145 -3.75 -9.02 -9.57
C PHE A 145 -2.96 -7.81 -10.10
N ALA A 146 -3.58 -6.64 -10.20
CA ALA A 146 -2.90 -5.41 -10.61
C ALA A 146 -1.76 -5.04 -9.65
N PHE A 147 -1.98 -5.17 -8.34
CA PHE A 147 -0.93 -5.00 -7.33
C PHE A 147 0.22 -6.00 -7.55
N LEU A 148 -0.08 -7.30 -7.66
CA LEU A 148 0.93 -8.33 -7.84
C LEU A 148 1.72 -8.20 -9.15
N PHE A 149 1.10 -7.64 -10.20
CA PHE A 149 1.76 -7.42 -11.48
C PHE A 149 2.63 -6.16 -11.50
N THR A 150 2.17 -5.07 -10.87
CA THR A 150 2.88 -3.78 -10.86
C THR A 150 3.95 -3.69 -9.76
N PHE A 151 3.77 -4.40 -8.65
CA PHE A 151 4.70 -4.38 -7.53
C PHE A 151 6.14 -4.80 -7.91
N PRO A 152 6.38 -5.90 -8.65
CA PRO A 152 7.72 -6.27 -9.09
C PRO A 152 8.40 -5.20 -9.96
N GLN A 153 7.62 -4.49 -10.79
CA GLN A 153 8.15 -3.43 -11.66
C GLN A 153 8.62 -2.23 -10.83
N ALA A 154 7.78 -1.78 -9.88
CA ALA A 154 8.16 -0.72 -8.95
C ALA A 154 9.36 -1.13 -8.07
N ALA A 155 9.38 -2.38 -7.58
CA ALA A 155 10.50 -2.92 -6.82
C ALA A 155 11.78 -2.95 -7.66
N ALA A 156 11.71 -3.34 -8.93
CA ALA A 156 12.86 -3.33 -9.84
C ALA A 156 13.44 -1.91 -10.01
N LEU A 157 12.61 -0.88 -10.15
CA LEU A 157 13.07 0.51 -10.22
C LEU A 157 13.83 0.92 -8.95
N THR A 158 13.40 0.46 -7.77
CA THR A 158 14.13 0.76 -6.52
C THR A 158 15.49 0.06 -6.42
N LEU A 159 15.67 -1.04 -7.15
CA LEU A 159 16.90 -1.84 -7.21
C LEU A 159 17.92 -1.33 -8.23
N LEU A 160 17.52 -0.54 -9.22
CA LEU A 160 18.42 0.03 -10.23
C LEU A 160 19.54 0.87 -9.60
N PRO A 161 20.72 0.99 -10.24
CA PRO A 161 21.78 1.88 -9.79
C PRO A 161 21.36 3.36 -9.83
N SER A 162 21.99 4.16 -8.98
CA SER A 162 21.82 5.62 -8.98
C SER A 162 22.38 6.22 -10.27
N ASP A 163 21.71 7.22 -10.84
CA ASP A 163 22.30 8.03 -11.92
C ASP A 163 23.58 8.71 -11.42
N THR A 164 24.62 8.73 -12.25
CA THR A 164 25.87 9.43 -11.92
C THR A 164 25.68 10.94 -11.98
N GLY A 165 26.39 11.69 -11.12
CA GLY A 165 26.33 13.15 -11.11
C GLY A 165 24.98 13.73 -10.67
N THR A 166 24.62 14.88 -11.24
CA THR A 166 23.40 15.63 -10.90
C THR A 166 22.31 15.36 -11.93
N ASN A 167 21.12 14.93 -11.47
CA ASN A 167 19.94 14.79 -12.33
C ASN A 167 18.89 15.88 -12.01
N LYS A 168 17.73 15.88 -12.68
CA LYS A 168 16.66 16.86 -12.47
C LYS A 168 16.10 16.92 -11.03
N TYR A 169 16.41 15.93 -10.20
CA TYR A 169 16.00 15.85 -8.80
C TYR A 169 17.14 16.13 -7.81
N GLY A 170 18.33 16.48 -8.30
CA GLY A 170 19.47 16.92 -7.49
C GLY A 170 20.73 16.06 -7.61
N PRO A 171 21.76 16.36 -6.80
CA PRO A 171 23.04 15.67 -6.83
C PRO A 171 22.93 14.24 -6.29
N ASN A 172 23.78 13.34 -6.80
CA ASN A 172 23.83 11.95 -6.35
C ASN A 172 24.15 11.88 -4.84
N PRO A 173 23.29 11.25 -4.01
CA PRO A 173 23.53 11.09 -2.58
C PRO A 173 24.83 10.36 -2.22
N GLN A 174 25.41 9.62 -3.17
CA GLN A 174 26.67 8.91 -2.98
C GLN A 174 27.90 9.78 -3.27
N GLU A 175 27.75 10.81 -4.10
CA GLU A 175 28.84 11.70 -4.54
C GLU A 175 28.82 13.05 -3.80
N ALA A 176 27.66 13.46 -3.26
CA ALA A 176 27.53 14.72 -2.54
C ALA A 176 28.33 14.70 -1.21
N PRO A 177 29.01 15.80 -0.85
CA PRO A 177 29.67 15.93 0.45
C PRO A 177 28.63 15.75 1.58
N LYS A 178 28.97 14.91 2.57
CA LYS A 178 28.07 14.48 3.64
C LYS A 178 27.92 15.50 4.76
#